data_AF-A0A524M3C1-F1
#
_entry.id   AF-A0A524M3C1-F1
#
_cell.length_a   1.000
_cell.length_b   1.000
_cell.length_c   1.000
_cell.angle_alpha   90.00
_cell.angle_beta   90.00
_cell.angle_gamma   90.00
#
_symmetry.space_group_name_H-M   'P 1'
#
loop_
_entity.id
_entity.type
_entity.pdbx_description
1 polymer ?
#
loop_
_entity_poly.entity_id
_entity_poly.type
_entity_poly.pdbx_seq_one_letter_code
_entity_poly.pdbx_strand_id
1 'polypeptide(L)'
;ITKANLEQMKAAGAKTIVTACAGCFRTWKVDVPNEGFKYDFEILHVTEFLDRLIQKGKIGFESPKPIRVTYHDPCHLGRHAEVYEAPRRVIEYVENVTLVEMETNKRYAHCCGSGGGVKGSFGDLANDVAGNRIREAEETEADVLVTACPFCHRGLVDGAKHIESELPVLDLPEFLLPFAREAREKIADENLLKQDFMAYLSIHPKIFEGLKKGAVIDYDLEGDRFHVLVTDKSQIDVNPFRAENPDVELIFAPKAVEKLITFVNEDEYAARFGFFFKEPTDDEWIKFVLRLNIVKLLMKGYRKFAQKAGLI
;
A
#
# COMPACT_ATOMS: atom_id res chain seq x y z
N ILE A 1 18.85 -22.92 -2.57
CA ILE A 1 18.76 -21.61 -1.88
C ILE A 1 17.34 -21.37 -1.35
N THR A 2 16.30 -21.30 -2.20
CA THR A 2 14.90 -21.06 -1.77
C THR A 2 14.45 -21.98 -0.63
N LYS A 3 14.65 -23.30 -0.75
CA LYS A 3 14.31 -24.28 0.30
C LYS A 3 14.99 -23.98 1.64
N ALA A 4 16.30 -23.71 1.64
CA ALA A 4 17.05 -23.41 2.86
C ALA A 4 16.61 -22.11 3.54
N ASN A 5 16.23 -21.08 2.76
CA ASN A 5 15.68 -19.85 3.32
C ASN A 5 14.27 -20.08 3.89
N LEU A 6 13.42 -20.85 3.21
CA LEU A 6 12.09 -21.22 3.70
C LEU A 6 12.16 -22.00 5.02
N GLU A 7 13.09 -22.94 5.14
CA GLU A 7 13.31 -23.70 6.37
C GLU A 7 13.69 -22.79 7.53
N GLN A 8 14.60 -21.83 7.30
CA GLN A 8 14.98 -20.85 8.32
C GLN A 8 13.83 -19.92 8.72
N MET A 9 13.07 -19.41 7.74
CA MET A 9 11.90 -18.56 8.00
C MET A 9 10.84 -19.31 8.82
N LYS A 10 10.61 -20.59 8.52
CA LYS A 10 9.70 -21.44 9.30
C LYS A 10 10.22 -21.72 10.71
N ALA A 11 11.52 -22.01 10.84
CA ALA A 11 12.15 -22.25 12.13
C ALA A 11 12.08 -21.04 13.07
N ALA A 12 12.03 -19.82 12.52
CA ALA A 12 11.86 -18.60 13.30
C ALA A 12 10.45 -18.48 13.94
N GLY A 13 9.45 -19.23 13.47
CA GLY A 13 8.07 -19.15 13.97
C GLY A 13 7.39 -17.80 13.72
N ALA A 14 7.97 -16.95 12.87
CA ALA A 14 7.46 -15.62 12.58
C ALA A 14 6.23 -15.68 11.66
N LYS A 15 5.18 -14.92 12.00
CA LYS A 15 3.97 -14.79 11.17
C LYS A 15 4.14 -13.77 10.04
N THR A 16 5.12 -12.88 10.14
CA THR A 16 5.39 -11.83 9.18
C THR A 16 6.90 -11.75 8.93
N ILE A 17 7.30 -11.75 7.67
CA ILE A 17 8.67 -11.52 7.21
C ILE A 17 8.71 -10.15 6.55
N VAL A 18 9.59 -9.28 7.04
CA VAL A 18 9.79 -7.93 6.50
C VAL A 18 11.07 -7.91 5.69
N THR A 19 11.00 -7.38 4.47
CA THR A 19 12.16 -7.20 3.59
C THR A 19 12.40 -5.71 3.33
N ALA A 20 13.65 -5.26 3.41
CA ALA A 20 14.03 -3.89 3.06
C ALA A 20 14.40 -3.69 1.57
N CYS A 21 14.48 -4.78 0.80
CA CYS A 21 14.86 -4.74 -0.61
C CYS A 21 13.67 -5.13 -1.50
N ALA A 22 13.33 -4.26 -2.45
CA ALA A 22 12.30 -4.51 -3.45
C ALA A 22 12.51 -5.81 -4.24
N GLY A 23 13.76 -6.19 -4.52
CA GLY A 23 14.09 -7.46 -5.17
C GLY A 23 13.74 -8.67 -4.31
N CYS A 24 14.17 -8.67 -3.04
CA CYS A 24 13.81 -9.72 -2.09
C CYS A 24 12.29 -9.81 -1.90
N PHE A 25 11.62 -8.65 -1.79
CA PHE A 25 10.17 -8.57 -1.68
C PHE A 25 9.47 -9.25 -2.85
N ARG A 26 9.80 -8.85 -4.09
CA ARG A 26 9.25 -9.49 -5.31
C ARG A 26 9.54 -10.98 -5.33
N THR A 27 10.76 -11.40 -5.03
CA THR A 27 11.13 -12.81 -5.04
C THR A 27 10.24 -13.62 -4.10
N TRP A 28 10.09 -13.17 -2.85
CA TRP A 28 9.27 -13.88 -1.90
C TRP A 28 7.78 -13.76 -2.21
N LYS A 29 7.27 -12.56 -2.46
CA LYS A 29 5.85 -12.29 -2.67
C LYS A 29 5.28 -12.89 -3.97
N VAL A 30 6.09 -12.93 -5.03
CA VAL A 30 5.63 -13.26 -6.40
C VAL A 30 6.33 -14.50 -6.94
N ASP A 31 7.67 -14.50 -7.01
CA ASP A 31 8.40 -15.53 -7.75
C ASP A 31 8.32 -16.91 -7.06
N VAL A 32 8.56 -16.97 -5.75
CA VAL A 32 8.55 -18.23 -4.98
C VAL A 32 7.19 -18.94 -5.02
N PRO A 33 6.04 -18.25 -4.84
CA PRO A 33 4.72 -18.84 -5.07
C PRO A 33 4.50 -19.34 -6.50
N ASN A 34 4.97 -18.58 -7.50
CA ASN A 34 4.84 -18.97 -8.92
C ASN A 34 5.68 -20.21 -9.26
N GLU A 35 6.77 -20.46 -8.53
CA GLU A 35 7.56 -21.69 -8.60
C GLU A 35 6.90 -22.88 -7.85
N GLY A 36 5.73 -22.67 -7.24
CA GLY A 36 4.95 -23.72 -6.58
C GLY A 36 5.28 -23.93 -5.09
N PHE A 37 6.17 -23.13 -4.52
CA PHE A 37 6.42 -23.17 -3.08
C PHE A 37 5.28 -22.51 -2.30
N LYS A 38 5.03 -23.02 -1.10
CA LYS A 38 4.00 -22.52 -0.20
C LYS A 38 4.58 -22.21 1.18
N TYR A 39 4.08 -21.13 1.76
CA TYR A 39 4.35 -20.70 3.12
C TYR A 39 3.10 -20.01 3.68
N ASP A 40 3.03 -19.94 5.01
CA ASP A 40 1.89 -19.48 5.80
C ASP A 40 2.16 -18.15 6.55
N PHE A 41 3.33 -17.54 6.31
CA PHE A 41 3.65 -16.21 6.80
C PHE A 41 3.35 -15.12 5.77
N GLU A 42 3.08 -13.92 6.27
CA GLU A 42 2.92 -12.72 5.46
C GLU A 42 4.29 -12.17 5.04
N ILE A 43 4.40 -11.74 3.77
CA ILE A 43 5.56 -10.99 3.28
C ILE A 43 5.17 -9.51 3.16
N LEU A 44 5.93 -8.65 3.83
CA LEU A 44 5.83 -7.19 3.75
C LEU A 44 7.14 -6.57 3.28
N HIS A 45 7.03 -5.52 2.49
CA HIS A 45 8.13 -4.59 2.31
C HIS A 45 8.25 -3.66 3.52
N VAL A 46 9.45 -3.13 3.80
CA VAL A 46 9.67 -2.21 4.92
C VAL A 46 8.76 -0.99 4.86
N THR A 47 8.41 -0.52 3.65
CA THR A 47 7.45 0.56 3.43
C THR A 47 6.05 0.21 3.95
N GLU A 48 5.54 -0.99 3.63
CA GLU A 48 4.23 -1.46 4.11
C GLU A 48 4.24 -1.70 5.63
N PHE A 49 5.37 -2.19 6.15
CA PHE A 49 5.51 -2.42 7.59
C PHE A 49 5.53 -1.10 8.38
N LEU A 50 6.31 -0.11 7.93
CA LEU A 50 6.35 1.22 8.54
C LEU A 50 5.00 1.92 8.46
N ASP A 51 4.34 1.87 7.31
CA ASP A 51 2.99 2.41 7.12
C ASP A 51 1.98 1.79 8.10
N ARG A 52 2.01 0.46 8.31
CA ARG A 52 1.17 -0.20 9.33
C ARG A 52 1.50 0.25 10.74
N LEU A 53 2.77 0.48 11.08
CA LEU A 53 3.16 0.96 12.41
C LEU A 53 2.69 2.40 12.65
N ILE A 54 2.77 3.25 11.62
CA ILE A 54 2.23 4.62 11.62
C ILE A 54 0.72 4.59 11.85
N GLN A 55 -0.02 3.77 11.10
CA GLN A 55 -1.47 3.65 11.26
C GLN A 55 -1.88 3.12 12.64
N LYS A 56 -1.04 2.28 13.27
CA LYS A 56 -1.23 1.81 14.66
C LYS A 56 -0.83 2.85 15.72
N GLY A 57 -0.35 4.02 15.34
CA GLY A 57 0.20 5.01 16.27
C GLY A 57 1.39 4.48 17.07
N LYS A 58 2.17 3.53 16.53
CA LYS A 58 3.32 2.94 17.23
C LYS A 58 4.63 3.67 17.00
N ILE A 59 4.72 4.44 15.92
CA ILE A 59 5.89 5.24 15.57
C ILE A 59 5.46 6.61 15.08
N GLY A 60 6.28 7.62 15.34
CA GLY A 60 6.09 9.00 14.92
C GLY A 60 7.35 9.55 14.26
N PHE A 61 7.17 10.48 13.32
CA PHE A 61 8.29 11.17 12.67
C PHE A 61 8.02 12.68 12.59
N GLU A 62 9.03 13.49 12.90
CA GLU A 62 8.97 14.96 12.78
C GLU A 62 10.31 15.50 12.32
N SER A 63 10.33 16.16 11.16
CA SER A 63 11.49 16.91 10.73
C SER A 63 11.52 18.26 11.46
N PRO A 64 12.69 18.71 11.97
CA PRO A 64 12.82 20.00 12.65
C PRO A 64 12.66 21.20 11.71
N LYS A 65 12.67 20.97 10.39
CA LYS A 65 12.54 22.00 9.35
C LYS A 65 11.79 21.48 8.13
N PRO A 66 11.21 22.35 7.29
CA PRO A 66 10.67 21.95 5.99
C PRO A 66 11.71 21.23 5.13
N ILE A 67 11.35 20.09 4.54
CA ILE A 67 12.16 19.33 3.58
C ILE A 67 11.27 18.90 2.40
N ARG A 68 11.73 19.15 1.18
CA ARG A 68 11.14 18.65 -0.06
C ARG A 68 11.79 17.33 -0.43
N VAL A 69 11.00 16.28 -0.55
CA VAL A 69 11.47 14.94 -0.88
C VAL A 69 10.90 14.54 -2.22
N THR A 70 11.71 13.95 -3.10
CA THR A 70 11.20 13.21 -4.25
C THR A 70 11.50 11.72 -4.09
N TYR A 71 10.72 10.86 -4.74
CA TYR A 71 10.77 9.41 -4.53
C TYR A 71 11.03 8.64 -5.84
N HIS A 72 12.04 7.76 -5.82
CA HIS A 72 12.25 6.78 -6.88
C HIS A 72 11.51 5.47 -6.56
N ASP A 73 10.49 5.16 -7.34
CA ASP A 73 9.76 3.89 -7.32
C ASP A 73 10.64 2.71 -7.79
N PRO A 74 11.05 1.78 -6.90
CA PRO A 74 11.78 0.60 -7.32
C PRO A 74 10.90 -0.28 -8.22
N CYS A 75 11.42 -0.69 -9.38
CA CYS A 75 10.64 -1.46 -10.36
C CYS A 75 10.04 -2.74 -9.77
N HIS A 76 10.80 -3.48 -8.97
CA HIS A 76 10.33 -4.71 -8.32
C HIS A 76 9.25 -4.48 -7.24
N LEU A 77 9.24 -3.30 -6.60
CA LEU A 77 8.24 -2.94 -5.60
C LEU A 77 6.94 -2.48 -6.28
N GLY A 78 7.07 -1.54 -7.22
CA GLY A 78 5.94 -0.99 -7.97
C GLY A 78 5.45 -1.91 -9.10
N ARG A 79 6.18 -1.99 -10.22
CA ARG A 79 5.70 -2.68 -11.43
C ARG A 79 5.42 -4.17 -11.26
N HIS A 80 6.11 -4.84 -10.34
CA HIS A 80 5.96 -6.29 -10.15
C HIS A 80 5.10 -6.67 -8.95
N ALA A 81 5.09 -5.87 -7.88
CA ALA A 81 4.35 -6.19 -6.65
C ALA A 81 3.23 -5.18 -6.33
N GLU A 82 3.07 -4.17 -7.18
CA GLU A 82 2.04 -3.13 -7.12
C GLU A 82 2.06 -2.27 -5.85
N VAL A 83 3.19 -2.21 -5.12
CA VAL A 83 3.32 -1.33 -3.95
C VAL A 83 3.82 0.05 -4.41
N TYR A 84 2.96 1.05 -4.29
CA TYR A 84 3.21 2.43 -4.72
C TYR A 84 2.88 3.45 -3.63
N GLU A 85 1.80 3.23 -2.89
CA GLU A 85 1.25 4.21 -1.97
C GLU A 85 1.89 4.10 -0.58
N ALA A 86 2.27 2.90 -0.11
CA ALA A 86 2.96 2.71 1.16
C ALA A 86 4.21 3.60 1.35
N PRO A 87 5.19 3.66 0.42
CA PRO A 87 6.33 4.56 0.58
C PRO A 87 5.91 6.04 0.63
N ARG A 88 4.89 6.44 -0.14
CA ARG A 88 4.41 7.83 -0.19
C ARG A 88 3.76 8.23 1.12
N ARG A 89 2.85 7.40 1.63
CA ARG A 89 2.21 7.60 2.95
C ARG A 89 3.24 7.73 4.07
N VAL A 90 4.29 6.92 4.04
CA VAL A 90 5.36 6.99 5.04
C VAL A 90 6.11 8.32 4.95
N ILE A 91 6.44 8.80 3.75
CA ILE A 91 7.13 10.09 3.54
C ILE A 91 6.22 11.26 3.94
N GLU A 92 4.98 11.28 3.47
CA GLU A 92 3.99 12.34 3.72
C GLU A 92 3.54 12.40 5.20
N TYR A 93 3.68 11.30 5.94
CA TYR A 93 3.38 11.29 7.37
C TYR A 93 4.39 12.08 8.21
N VAL A 94 5.63 12.26 7.72
CA VAL A 94 6.65 13.00 8.46
C VAL A 94 6.26 14.48 8.52
N GLU A 95 6.08 15.01 9.74
CA GLU A 95 5.78 16.43 9.91
C GLU A 95 6.91 17.28 9.29
N ASN A 96 6.54 18.37 8.61
CA ASN A 96 7.43 19.25 7.84
C ASN A 96 8.11 18.61 6.62
N VAL A 97 7.61 17.48 6.11
CA VAL A 97 8.08 16.92 4.84
C VAL A 97 7.01 17.06 3.76
N THR A 98 7.42 17.51 2.57
CA THR A 98 6.56 17.60 1.40
C THR A 98 7.10 16.66 0.32
N LEU A 99 6.28 15.69 -0.10
CA LEU A 99 6.58 14.85 -1.25
C LEU A 99 6.30 15.60 -2.57
N VAL A 100 7.29 15.62 -3.45
CA VAL A 100 7.20 16.20 -4.81
C VAL A 100 7.55 15.11 -5.80
N GLU A 101 6.57 14.70 -6.61
CA GLU A 101 6.74 13.62 -7.58
C GLU A 101 7.54 14.07 -8.81
N MET A 102 8.43 13.20 -9.27
CA MET A 102 9.00 13.29 -10.63
C MET A 102 7.91 13.06 -11.69
N GLU A 103 8.12 13.57 -12.90
CA GLU A 103 7.18 13.40 -14.02
C GLU A 103 6.90 11.92 -14.28
N THR A 104 7.95 11.09 -14.35
CA THR A 104 7.81 9.64 -14.46
C THR A 104 7.86 9.00 -13.08
N ASN A 105 6.70 8.59 -12.59
CA ASN A 105 6.54 7.95 -11.29
C ASN A 105 5.64 6.71 -11.38
N LYS A 106 5.53 5.99 -10.27
CA LYS A 106 4.71 4.78 -10.12
C LYS A 106 5.01 3.78 -11.24
N ARG A 107 3.97 3.35 -11.98
CA ARG A 107 4.09 2.36 -13.06
C ARG A 107 5.00 2.84 -14.20
N TYR A 108 5.12 4.16 -14.38
CA TYR A 108 5.89 4.77 -15.46
C TYR A 108 7.31 5.18 -15.05
N ALA A 109 7.70 4.96 -13.78
CA ALA A 109 9.02 5.34 -13.31
C ALA A 109 10.16 4.73 -14.13
N HIS A 110 11.09 5.59 -14.55
CA HIS A 110 12.34 5.19 -15.18
C HIS A 110 13.19 4.32 -14.25
N CYS A 111 14.03 3.46 -14.84
CA CYS A 111 14.86 2.51 -14.10
C CYS A 111 16.07 3.21 -13.45
N CYS A 112 16.54 2.71 -12.30
CA CYS A 112 17.82 3.10 -11.70
C CYS A 112 19.06 2.48 -12.38
N GLY A 113 18.88 1.76 -13.49
CA GLY A 113 19.97 1.10 -14.24
C GLY A 113 20.56 -0.16 -13.60
N SER A 114 20.24 -0.47 -12.33
CA SER A 114 21.03 -1.47 -11.59
C SER A 114 20.58 -2.93 -11.77
N GLY A 115 19.27 -3.16 -11.93
CA GLY A 115 18.66 -4.50 -11.94
C GLY A 115 19.05 -5.40 -13.11
N GLY A 116 18.60 -6.66 -13.07
CA GLY A 116 18.75 -7.60 -14.20
C GLY A 116 20.18 -7.99 -14.57
N GLY A 117 21.15 -7.75 -13.68
CA GLY A 117 22.58 -7.97 -13.93
C GLY A 117 23.27 -6.83 -14.70
N VAL A 118 22.55 -5.78 -15.10
CA VAL A 118 23.11 -4.69 -15.91
C VAL A 118 24.25 -3.98 -15.19
N LYS A 119 24.11 -3.69 -13.89
CA LYS A 119 25.21 -3.06 -13.13
C LYS A 119 26.50 -3.86 -13.13
N GLY A 120 26.40 -5.19 -13.07
CA GLY A 120 27.55 -6.09 -13.04
C GLY A 120 28.19 -6.32 -14.41
N SER A 121 27.37 -6.34 -15.47
CA SER A 121 27.83 -6.66 -16.82
C SER A 121 28.13 -5.43 -17.69
N PHE A 122 27.45 -4.31 -17.44
CA PHE A 122 27.46 -3.08 -18.24
C PHE A 122 27.42 -1.85 -17.33
N GLY A 123 28.49 -1.66 -16.54
CA GLY A 123 28.58 -0.62 -15.51
C GLY A 123 28.33 0.80 -16.02
N ASP A 124 28.94 1.17 -17.15
CA ASP A 124 28.81 2.50 -17.74
C ASP A 124 27.37 2.79 -18.18
N LEU A 125 26.74 1.83 -18.86
CA LEU A 125 25.32 1.92 -19.23
C LEU A 125 24.41 2.07 -18.00
N ALA A 126 24.70 1.31 -16.94
CA ALA A 126 23.93 1.42 -15.69
C ALA A 126 24.05 2.82 -15.08
N ASN A 127 25.24 3.42 -15.11
CA ASN A 127 25.49 4.77 -14.61
C ASN A 127 24.81 5.83 -15.48
N ASP A 128 24.83 5.70 -16.81
CA ASP A 128 24.14 6.63 -17.71
C ASP A 128 22.61 6.63 -17.47
N VAL A 129 22.03 5.43 -17.32
CA VAL A 129 20.60 5.28 -17.01
C VAL A 129 20.28 5.87 -15.63
N ALA A 130 21.09 5.61 -14.62
CA ALA A 130 20.92 6.18 -13.29
C ALA A 130 21.05 7.72 -13.30
N GLY A 131 22.02 8.27 -14.05
CA GLY A 131 22.23 9.71 -14.20
C GLY A 131 21.04 10.42 -14.84
N ASN A 132 20.41 9.79 -15.84
CA ASN A 132 19.15 10.32 -16.38
C ASN A 132 18.04 10.38 -15.33
N ARG A 133 17.98 9.38 -14.43
CA ARG A 133 17.00 9.40 -13.33
C ARG A 133 17.32 10.47 -12.28
N ILE A 134 18.59 10.73 -12.00
CA ILE A 134 18.99 11.81 -11.08
C ILE A 134 18.63 13.18 -11.67
N ARG A 135 18.88 13.44 -12.96
CA ARG A 135 18.46 14.69 -13.62
C ARG A 135 16.97 14.96 -13.48
N GLU A 136 16.14 13.94 -13.71
CA GLU A 136 14.69 14.03 -13.51
C GLU A 136 14.33 14.32 -12.03
N ALA A 137 15.09 13.80 -11.07
CA ALA A 137 14.90 14.11 -9.66
C ALA A 137 15.26 15.57 -9.35
N GLU A 138 16.34 16.10 -9.93
CA GLU A 138 16.76 17.50 -9.77
C GLU A 138 15.72 18.48 -10.34
N GLU A 139 15.04 18.13 -11.44
CA GLU A 139 13.95 18.93 -12.03
C GLU A 139 12.77 19.15 -11.07
N THR A 140 12.62 18.31 -10.04
CA THR A 140 11.59 18.51 -9.00
C THR A 140 11.95 19.58 -7.96
N GLU A 141 13.20 20.07 -7.97
CA GLU A 141 13.76 20.96 -6.95
C GLU A 141 13.60 20.38 -5.53
N ALA A 142 13.73 19.06 -5.39
CA ALA A 142 13.71 18.38 -4.10
C ALA A 142 15.07 18.53 -3.39
N ASP A 143 15.03 18.57 -2.06
CA ASP A 143 16.23 18.61 -1.22
C ASP A 143 16.93 17.23 -1.14
N VAL A 144 16.19 16.15 -1.41
CA VAL A 144 16.66 14.77 -1.33
C VAL A 144 15.84 13.83 -2.21
N LEU A 145 16.52 12.89 -2.87
CA LEU A 145 15.91 11.75 -3.53
C LEU A 145 15.88 10.55 -2.57
N VAL A 146 14.69 10.03 -2.31
CA VAL A 146 14.51 8.83 -1.48
C VAL A 146 14.13 7.63 -2.34
N THR A 147 14.62 6.44 -1.99
CA THR A 147 14.14 5.18 -2.55
C THR A 147 13.95 4.13 -1.47
N ALA A 148 13.22 3.05 -1.75
CA ALA A 148 12.98 1.98 -0.79
C ALA A 148 13.55 0.65 -1.32
N CYS A 149 14.81 0.68 -1.76
CA CYS A 149 15.51 -0.47 -2.30
C CYS A 149 17.03 -0.20 -2.26
N PRO A 150 17.81 -0.95 -1.46
CA PRO A 150 19.25 -0.77 -1.35
C PRO A 150 19.99 -0.88 -2.69
N PHE A 151 19.46 -1.66 -3.63
CA PHE A 151 20.06 -1.81 -4.96
C PHE A 151 19.78 -0.61 -5.86
N CYS A 152 18.57 -0.02 -5.76
CA CYS A 152 18.28 1.26 -6.40
C CYS A 152 19.12 2.37 -5.77
N HIS A 153 19.22 2.40 -4.44
CA HIS A 153 20.01 3.39 -3.70
C HIS A 153 21.47 3.40 -4.17
N ARG A 154 22.15 2.24 -4.18
CA ARG A 154 23.52 2.13 -4.72
C ARG A 154 23.60 2.65 -6.16
N GLY A 155 22.68 2.22 -7.03
CA GLY A 155 22.67 2.62 -8.44
C GLY A 155 22.53 4.12 -8.63
N LEU A 156 21.60 4.73 -7.90
CA LEU A 156 21.30 6.15 -7.95
C LEU A 156 22.43 6.99 -7.35
N VAL A 157 23.07 6.55 -6.25
CA VAL A 157 24.28 7.20 -5.71
C VAL A 157 25.42 7.18 -6.73
N ASP A 158 25.64 6.06 -7.41
CA ASP A 158 26.65 5.98 -8.47
C ASP A 158 26.27 6.87 -9.67
N GLY A 159 24.99 6.94 -10.02
CA GLY A 159 24.46 7.82 -11.06
C GLY A 159 24.64 9.30 -10.73
N ALA A 160 24.40 9.70 -9.47
CA ALA A 160 24.59 11.06 -9.01
C ALA A 160 26.07 11.47 -9.12
N LYS A 161 26.98 10.60 -8.67
CA LYS A 161 28.43 10.80 -8.84
C LYS A 161 28.84 10.87 -10.31
N HIS A 162 28.25 10.04 -11.16
CA HIS A 162 28.57 9.99 -12.59
C HIS A 162 28.24 11.29 -13.33
N ILE A 163 27.22 12.01 -12.87
CA ILE A 163 26.81 13.30 -13.46
C ILE A 163 27.22 14.51 -12.61
N GLU A 164 28.03 14.30 -11.58
CA GLU A 164 28.47 15.34 -10.63
C GLU A 164 27.30 16.09 -9.96
N SER A 165 26.21 15.37 -9.67
CA SER A 165 25.05 15.90 -8.94
C SER A 165 25.32 15.94 -7.44
N GLU A 166 24.92 17.03 -6.81
CA GLU A 166 24.96 17.23 -5.35
C GLU A 166 23.67 16.78 -4.65
N LEU A 167 22.66 16.30 -5.40
CA LEU A 167 21.38 15.85 -4.84
C LEU A 167 21.62 14.63 -3.92
N PRO A 168 21.34 14.72 -2.61
CA PRO A 168 21.47 13.58 -1.71
C PRO A 168 20.50 12.47 -2.12
N VAL A 169 21.00 11.23 -2.09
CA VAL A 169 20.19 10.04 -2.35
C VAL A 169 20.21 9.17 -1.10
N LEU A 170 19.04 8.85 -0.53
CA LEU A 170 18.92 8.06 0.70
C LEU A 170 17.97 6.87 0.52
N ASP A 171 18.23 5.79 1.25
CA ASP A 171 17.23 4.73 1.46
C ASP A 171 16.18 5.20 2.47
N LEU A 172 14.91 4.77 2.33
CA LEU A 172 13.81 5.31 3.13
C LEU A 172 14.01 5.20 4.65
N PRO A 173 14.44 4.05 5.22
CA PRO A 173 14.76 3.96 6.64
C PRO A 173 15.87 4.92 7.08
N GLU A 174 16.88 5.15 6.24
CA GLU A 174 17.97 6.10 6.52
C GLU A 174 17.45 7.54 6.55
N PHE A 175 16.58 7.90 5.60
CA PHE A 175 15.91 9.20 5.58
C PHE A 175 15.06 9.44 6.84
N LEU A 176 14.35 8.42 7.31
CA LEU A 176 13.43 8.55 8.45
C LEU A 176 14.11 8.56 9.82
N LEU A 177 15.24 7.86 9.95
CA LEU A 177 15.89 7.61 11.24
C LEU A 177 16.20 8.89 12.05
N PRO A 178 16.69 10.00 11.45
CA PRO A 178 16.94 11.24 12.18
C PRO A 178 15.68 11.93 12.73
N PHE A 179 14.50 11.58 12.20
CA PHE A 179 13.21 12.20 12.55
C PHE A 179 12.39 11.35 13.53
N ALA A 180 12.90 10.19 13.93
CA ALA A 180 12.19 9.28 14.81
C ALA A 180 11.95 9.94 16.17
N ARG A 181 10.69 9.96 16.59
CA ARG A 181 10.26 10.40 17.92
C ARG A 181 9.36 9.34 18.55
N GLU A 182 9.12 9.45 19.85
CA GLU A 182 8.02 8.71 20.46
C GLU A 182 6.74 9.00 19.68
N ALA A 183 5.95 7.96 19.43
CA ALA A 183 4.65 8.17 18.83
C ALA A 183 3.89 9.14 19.75
N ARG A 184 3.42 10.27 19.19
CA ARG A 184 2.39 11.02 19.90
C ARG A 184 1.29 10.00 20.15
N GLU A 185 0.87 9.84 21.40
CA GLU A 185 -0.41 9.18 21.66
C GLU A 185 -1.40 9.93 20.78
N LYS A 186 -1.79 9.32 19.66
CA LYS A 186 -3.14 9.52 19.20
C LYS A 186 -3.90 9.06 20.43
N ILE A 187 -4.50 10.01 21.16
CA ILE A 187 -5.82 9.76 21.68
C ILE A 187 -6.61 9.43 20.42
N ALA A 188 -6.51 8.17 19.99
CA ALA A 188 -7.53 7.58 19.21
C ALA A 188 -8.68 7.69 20.18
N ASP A 189 -9.53 8.70 19.98
CA ASP A 189 -10.94 8.40 20.12
C ASP A 189 -11.08 7.13 19.28
N GLU A 190 -11.05 5.99 19.95
CA GLU A 190 -11.23 4.71 19.32
C GLU A 190 -12.49 4.91 18.52
N ASN A 191 -12.37 4.86 17.19
CA ASN A 191 -13.53 5.04 16.35
C ASN A 191 -14.38 3.79 16.56
N LEU A 192 -15.24 3.83 17.58
CA LEU A 192 -16.07 2.72 18.02
C LEU A 192 -16.91 2.24 16.84
N LEU A 193 -17.38 3.17 16.02
CA LEU A 193 -18.10 2.87 14.79
C LEU A 193 -17.26 2.07 13.78
N LYS A 194 -15.97 2.38 13.61
CA LYS A 194 -15.05 1.57 12.82
C LYS A 194 -14.89 0.17 13.41
N GLN A 195 -14.66 0.06 14.71
CA GLN A 195 -14.49 -1.23 15.38
C GLN A 195 -15.75 -2.09 15.26
N ASP A 196 -16.92 -1.51 15.50
CA ASP A 196 -18.23 -2.14 15.36
C ASP A 196 -18.48 -2.57 13.91
N PHE A 197 -18.13 -1.73 12.93
CA PHE A 197 -18.29 -2.08 11.52
C PHE A 197 -17.37 -3.22 11.11
N MET A 198 -16.11 -3.20 11.54
CA MET A 198 -15.18 -4.30 11.31
C MET A 198 -15.66 -5.61 11.94
N ALA A 199 -16.12 -5.55 13.20
CA ALA A 199 -16.68 -6.71 13.90
C ALA A 199 -17.94 -7.25 13.19
N TYR A 200 -18.84 -6.36 12.80
CA TYR A 200 -20.04 -6.69 12.02
C TYR A 200 -19.69 -7.40 10.72
N LEU A 201 -18.77 -6.85 9.90
CA LEU A 201 -18.40 -7.47 8.63
C LEU A 201 -17.74 -8.84 8.83
N SER A 202 -16.94 -9.00 9.88
CA SER A 202 -16.26 -10.26 10.21
C SER A 202 -17.22 -11.42 10.47
N ILE A 203 -18.40 -11.15 11.05
CA ILE A 203 -19.44 -12.16 11.30
C ILE A 203 -20.47 -12.27 10.16
N HIS A 204 -20.42 -11.39 9.16
CA HIS A 204 -21.29 -11.40 7.97
C HIS A 204 -20.51 -11.59 6.64
N PRO A 205 -19.70 -12.66 6.50
CA PRO A 205 -18.89 -12.88 5.30
C PRO A 205 -19.71 -13.06 4.01
N LYS A 206 -20.99 -13.41 4.13
CA LYS A 206 -21.89 -13.58 2.98
C LYS A 206 -22.22 -12.28 2.25
N ILE A 207 -22.00 -11.11 2.86
CA ILE A 207 -22.05 -9.80 2.16
C ILE A 207 -21.12 -9.81 0.93
N PHE A 208 -20.01 -10.54 1.04
CA PHE A 208 -18.98 -10.65 0.01
C PHE A 208 -19.17 -11.89 -0.90
N GLU A 209 -20.32 -12.57 -0.80
CA GLU A 209 -20.59 -13.75 -1.60
C GLU A 209 -20.58 -13.39 -3.10
N GLY A 210 -19.86 -14.20 -3.89
CA GLY A 210 -19.67 -13.97 -5.32
C GLY A 210 -18.40 -13.22 -5.67
N LEU A 211 -17.77 -12.53 -4.71
CA LEU A 211 -16.42 -12.00 -4.91
C LEU A 211 -15.41 -13.14 -5.01
N LYS A 212 -14.40 -12.94 -5.87
CA LYS A 212 -13.31 -13.89 -6.04
C LYS A 212 -12.20 -13.63 -5.03
N LYS A 213 -11.44 -14.68 -4.72
CA LYS A 213 -10.21 -14.59 -3.93
C LYS A 213 -9.30 -13.47 -4.47
N GLY A 214 -8.78 -12.65 -3.55
CA GLY A 214 -7.96 -11.48 -3.86
C GLY A 214 -8.77 -10.23 -4.22
N ALA A 215 -10.10 -10.24 -4.05
CA ALA A 215 -10.87 -9.01 -4.05
C ALA A 215 -10.57 -8.21 -2.77
N VAL A 216 -10.38 -6.89 -2.92
CA VAL A 216 -9.99 -6.00 -1.81
C VAL A 216 -10.90 -4.77 -1.80
N ILE A 217 -11.53 -4.50 -0.66
CA ILE A 217 -12.43 -3.35 -0.48
C ILE A 217 -11.89 -2.51 0.67
N ASP A 218 -11.57 -1.25 0.39
CA ASP A 218 -11.19 -0.25 1.39
C ASP A 218 -12.45 0.43 1.91
N TYR A 219 -12.52 0.65 3.21
CA TYR A 219 -13.60 1.35 3.90
C TYR A 219 -13.02 2.60 4.57
N ASP A 220 -13.64 3.75 4.33
CA ASP A 220 -13.24 5.04 4.88
C ASP A 220 -14.37 5.64 5.72
N LEU A 221 -14.08 5.84 7.00
CA LEU A 221 -14.95 6.48 7.99
C LEU A 221 -14.25 7.74 8.49
N GLU A 222 -14.55 8.86 7.84
CA GLU A 222 -13.99 10.18 8.21
C GLU A 222 -12.45 10.21 8.28
N GLY A 223 -11.79 9.48 7.39
CA GLY A 223 -10.33 9.38 7.33
C GLY A 223 -9.76 8.20 8.12
N ASP A 224 -10.55 7.52 8.96
CA ASP A 224 -10.13 6.29 9.64
C ASP A 224 -10.49 5.06 8.81
N ARG A 225 -9.47 4.45 8.20
CA ARG A 225 -9.64 3.42 7.17
C ARG A 225 -9.34 2.01 7.66
N PHE A 226 -10.04 1.05 7.06
CA PHE A 226 -9.76 -0.39 7.17
C PHE A 226 -10.05 -1.06 5.83
N HIS A 227 -9.68 -2.33 5.66
CA HIS A 227 -10.04 -3.05 4.44
C HIS A 227 -10.50 -4.48 4.70
N VAL A 228 -11.26 -5.00 3.75
CA VAL A 228 -11.64 -6.40 3.68
C VAL A 228 -10.93 -7.06 2.50
N LEU A 229 -10.23 -8.16 2.76
CA LEU A 229 -9.62 -9.03 1.75
C LEU A 229 -10.42 -10.32 1.66
N VAL A 230 -10.86 -10.69 0.45
CA VAL A 230 -11.50 -12.00 0.22
C VAL A 230 -10.40 -13.06 0.07
N THR A 231 -10.31 -13.97 1.04
CA THR A 231 -9.24 -14.98 1.11
C THR A 231 -9.61 -16.31 0.45
N ASP A 232 -10.89 -16.66 0.44
CA ASP A 232 -11.46 -17.80 -0.28
C ASP A 232 -12.96 -17.59 -0.56
N LYS A 233 -13.63 -18.56 -1.21
CA LYS A 233 -15.08 -18.59 -1.39
C LYS A 233 -15.76 -18.48 -0.01
N SER A 234 -16.36 -17.31 0.24
CA SER A 234 -17.07 -16.99 1.49
C SER A 234 -16.19 -16.85 2.74
N GLN A 235 -14.88 -16.65 2.58
CA GLN A 235 -13.97 -16.28 3.67
C GLN A 235 -13.34 -14.92 3.41
N ILE A 236 -13.25 -14.12 4.47
CA ILE A 236 -12.68 -12.78 4.43
C ILE A 236 -11.71 -12.58 5.60
N ASP A 237 -10.74 -11.69 5.38
CA ASP A 237 -9.93 -11.09 6.43
C ASP A 237 -10.27 -9.61 6.54
N VAL A 238 -10.70 -9.18 7.73
CA VAL A 238 -10.94 -7.76 8.03
C VAL A 238 -9.70 -7.19 8.70
N ASN A 239 -9.03 -6.27 8.01
CA ASN A 239 -7.76 -5.72 8.40
C ASN A 239 -7.91 -4.28 8.86
N PRO A 240 -7.42 -3.88 10.05
CA PRO A 240 -7.63 -2.53 10.62
C PRO A 240 -6.88 -1.39 9.91
N PHE A 241 -6.24 -1.68 8.79
CA PHE A 241 -5.39 -0.76 8.05
C PHE A 241 -5.97 -0.52 6.66
N ARG A 242 -5.60 0.59 6.05
CA ARG A 242 -5.89 0.84 4.64
C ARG A 242 -5.25 -0.24 3.75
N ALA A 243 -5.93 -0.64 2.68
CA ALA A 243 -5.33 -1.49 1.65
C ALA A 243 -4.32 -0.73 0.78
N GLU A 244 -3.28 -1.42 0.31
CA GLU A 244 -2.32 -0.86 -0.64
C GLU A 244 -2.92 -0.70 -2.05
N ASN A 245 -3.60 -1.75 -2.54
CA ASN A 245 -4.26 -1.77 -3.84
C ASN A 245 -5.71 -2.25 -3.69
N PRO A 246 -6.61 -1.40 -3.17
CA PRO A 246 -8.02 -1.77 -3.13
C PRO A 246 -8.60 -1.80 -4.55
N ASP A 247 -9.58 -2.67 -4.77
CA ASP A 247 -10.35 -2.68 -6.03
C ASP A 247 -11.37 -1.53 -6.05
N VAL A 248 -11.96 -1.26 -4.88
CA VAL A 248 -12.96 -0.24 -4.60
C VAL A 248 -12.66 0.39 -3.24
N GLU A 249 -12.73 1.71 -3.14
CA GLU A 249 -12.81 2.41 -1.86
C GLU A 249 -14.26 2.87 -1.63
N LEU A 250 -14.79 2.56 -0.46
CA LEU A 250 -16.13 2.90 0.00
C LEU A 250 -16.01 3.94 1.13
N ILE A 251 -16.53 5.14 0.90
CA ILE A 251 -16.51 6.23 1.88
C ILE A 251 -17.94 6.38 2.41
N PHE A 252 -18.10 6.38 3.73
CA PHE A 252 -19.41 6.39 4.36
C PHE A 252 -19.61 7.63 5.24
N ALA A 253 -20.85 8.10 5.28
CA ALA A 253 -21.31 8.91 6.39
C ALA A 253 -21.44 8.05 7.67
N PRO A 254 -21.12 8.57 8.88
CA PRO A 254 -21.24 7.82 10.12
C PRO A 254 -22.64 7.19 10.33
N LYS A 255 -23.73 7.96 10.14
CA LYS A 255 -25.10 7.42 10.34
C LYS A 255 -25.49 6.33 9.34
N ALA A 256 -24.90 6.34 8.14
CA ALA A 256 -25.11 5.25 7.19
C ALA A 256 -24.56 3.93 7.74
N VAL A 257 -23.38 3.96 8.36
CA VAL A 257 -22.76 2.77 8.96
C VAL A 257 -23.52 2.33 10.19
N GLU A 258 -23.90 3.25 11.09
CA GLU A 258 -24.72 2.95 12.27
C GLU A 258 -25.98 2.17 11.90
N LYS A 259 -26.62 2.49 10.77
CA LYS A 259 -27.77 1.75 10.26
C LYS A 259 -27.37 0.41 9.65
N LEU A 260 -26.32 0.38 8.81
CA LEU A 260 -25.88 -0.85 8.12
C LEU A 260 -25.56 -1.98 9.10
N ILE A 261 -24.90 -1.66 10.22
CA ILE A 261 -24.45 -2.67 11.20
C ILE A 261 -25.60 -3.26 12.05
N THR A 262 -26.83 -2.75 11.92
CA THR A 262 -28.01 -3.31 12.62
C THR A 262 -28.67 -4.47 11.88
N PHE A 263 -28.38 -4.66 10.60
CA PHE A 263 -29.07 -5.66 9.78
C PHE A 263 -28.47 -7.05 9.99
N VAL A 264 -29.31 -8.03 10.34
CA VAL A 264 -28.88 -9.44 10.40
C VAL A 264 -28.94 -10.09 9.01
N ASN A 265 -29.85 -9.60 8.17
CA ASN A 265 -30.08 -10.15 6.83
C ASN A 265 -29.24 -9.39 5.78
N GLU A 266 -28.49 -10.15 4.99
CA GLU A 266 -27.65 -9.65 3.90
C GLU A 266 -28.41 -8.98 2.73
N ASP A 267 -29.63 -9.41 2.43
CA ASP A 267 -30.51 -8.78 1.44
C ASP A 267 -30.94 -7.40 1.92
N GLU A 268 -31.30 -7.28 3.20
CA GLU A 268 -31.65 -5.99 3.81
C GLU A 268 -30.45 -5.06 3.88
N TYR A 269 -29.28 -5.57 4.28
CA TYR A 269 -28.02 -4.84 4.22
C TYR A 269 -27.75 -4.31 2.81
N ALA A 270 -27.81 -5.18 1.80
CA ALA A 270 -27.53 -4.80 0.42
C ALA A 270 -28.53 -3.78 -0.11
N ALA A 271 -29.82 -3.96 0.16
CA ALA A 271 -30.86 -3.01 -0.23
C ALA A 271 -30.62 -1.63 0.41
N ARG A 272 -30.31 -1.59 1.71
CA ARG A 272 -30.04 -0.32 2.42
C ARG A 272 -28.74 0.33 1.95
N PHE A 273 -27.70 -0.46 1.71
CA PHE A 273 -26.46 -0.01 1.11
C PHE A 273 -26.70 0.66 -0.25
N GLY A 274 -27.50 0.02 -1.10
CA GLY A 274 -27.93 0.58 -2.39
C GLY A 274 -28.70 1.89 -2.27
N PHE A 275 -29.61 1.96 -1.29
CA PHE A 275 -30.40 3.15 -1.01
C PHE A 275 -29.51 4.37 -0.68
N PHE A 276 -28.50 4.20 0.18
CA PHE A 276 -27.58 5.31 0.54
C PHE A 276 -26.77 5.85 -0.64
N PHE A 277 -26.61 5.08 -1.71
CA PHE A 277 -25.99 5.56 -2.93
C PHE A 277 -26.97 6.27 -3.86
N LYS A 278 -28.19 5.74 -4.00
CA LYS A 278 -29.19 6.23 -4.96
C LYS A 278 -29.95 7.46 -4.45
N GLU A 279 -30.29 7.45 -3.17
CA GLU A 279 -31.07 8.47 -2.49
C GLU A 279 -30.30 8.98 -1.25
N PRO A 280 -29.12 9.59 -1.44
CA PRO A 280 -28.31 10.08 -0.34
C PRO A 280 -29.00 11.26 0.36
N THR A 281 -28.85 11.33 1.67
CA THR A 281 -29.17 12.54 2.48
C THR A 281 -27.88 13.15 3.02
N ASP A 282 -27.97 14.27 3.73
CA ASP A 282 -26.79 14.95 4.31
C ASP A 282 -25.99 14.04 5.26
N ASP A 283 -26.67 13.15 6.00
CA ASP A 283 -26.05 12.28 7.00
C ASP A 283 -26.04 10.79 6.60
N GLU A 284 -26.75 10.40 5.54
CA GLU A 284 -26.89 9.00 5.11
C GLU A 284 -26.51 8.84 3.65
N TRP A 285 -25.23 8.63 3.40
CA TRP A 285 -24.69 8.49 2.05
C TRP A 285 -23.50 7.53 2.01
N ILE A 286 -23.27 6.98 0.81
CA ILE A 286 -22.09 6.18 0.47
C ILE A 286 -21.49 6.70 -0.83
N LYS A 287 -20.17 6.87 -0.88
CA LYS A 287 -19.43 7.23 -2.08
C LYS A 287 -18.48 6.10 -2.49
N PHE A 288 -18.40 5.86 -3.79
CA PHE A 288 -17.55 4.83 -4.40
C PHE A 288 -16.40 5.47 -5.14
N VAL A 289 -15.19 4.97 -4.90
CA VAL A 289 -14.01 5.27 -5.73
C VAL A 289 -13.54 3.95 -6.32
N LEU A 290 -13.80 3.77 -7.62
CA LEU A 290 -13.34 2.58 -8.34
C LEU A 290 -11.87 2.73 -8.69
N ARG A 291 -11.02 1.83 -8.18
CA ARG A 291 -9.59 1.78 -8.52
C ARG A 291 -9.30 0.84 -9.69
N LEU A 292 -10.22 -0.09 -9.95
CA LEU A 292 -10.22 -0.92 -11.13
C LEU A 292 -11.31 -0.49 -12.12
N ASN A 293 -11.06 -0.73 -13.40
CA ASN A 293 -12.10 -0.56 -14.42
C ASN A 293 -13.23 -1.60 -14.24
N ILE A 294 -14.40 -1.29 -14.79
CA ILE A 294 -15.61 -2.10 -14.66
C ILE A 294 -15.37 -3.56 -15.09
N VAL A 295 -14.65 -3.80 -16.18
CA VAL A 295 -14.37 -5.17 -16.67
C VAL A 295 -13.62 -5.99 -15.61
N LYS A 296 -12.57 -5.42 -15.01
CA LYS A 296 -11.80 -6.09 -13.95
C LYS A 296 -12.65 -6.33 -12.69
N LEU A 297 -13.50 -5.37 -12.31
CA LEU A 297 -14.43 -5.54 -11.19
C LEU A 297 -15.43 -6.68 -11.44
N LEU A 298 -16.01 -6.75 -12.65
CA LEU A 298 -16.88 -7.86 -13.04
C LEU A 298 -16.14 -9.20 -13.02
N MET A 299 -14.90 -9.23 -13.52
CA MET A 299 -14.06 -10.43 -13.44
C MET A 299 -13.76 -10.86 -12.00
N LYS A 300 -13.70 -9.91 -11.05
CA LYS A 300 -13.54 -10.17 -9.62
C LYS A 300 -14.84 -10.47 -8.88
N GLY A 301 -15.99 -10.48 -9.57
CA GLY A 301 -17.26 -10.94 -9.01
C GLY A 301 -18.14 -9.86 -8.38
N TYR A 302 -17.76 -8.58 -8.49
CA TYR A 302 -18.51 -7.45 -7.92
C TYR A 302 -19.95 -7.31 -8.44
N ARG A 303 -20.28 -7.97 -9.57
CA ARG A 303 -21.62 -7.94 -10.17
C ARG A 303 -22.73 -8.39 -9.21
N LYS A 304 -22.52 -9.49 -8.49
CA LYS A 304 -23.58 -10.12 -7.68
C LYS A 304 -24.06 -9.17 -6.59
N PHE A 305 -23.11 -8.62 -5.82
CA PHE A 305 -23.41 -7.64 -4.79
C PHE A 305 -24.02 -6.36 -5.37
N ALA A 306 -23.48 -5.84 -6.49
CA ALA A 306 -24.01 -4.64 -7.12
C ALA A 306 -25.48 -4.80 -7.57
N GLN A 307 -25.86 -5.96 -8.12
CA GLN A 307 -27.26 -6.26 -8.47
C GLN A 307 -28.16 -6.39 -7.24
N LYS A 308 -27.67 -7.05 -6.19
CA LYS A 308 -28.39 -7.23 -4.93
C LYS A 308 -28.65 -5.89 -4.22
N ALA A 309 -27.68 -4.99 -4.27
CA ALA A 309 -27.81 -3.61 -3.83
C ALA A 309 -28.55 -2.71 -4.84
N GLY A 310 -28.98 -3.25 -5.97
CA GLY A 310 -29.66 -2.51 -7.04
C GLY A 310 -28.81 -1.41 -7.69
N LEU A 311 -27.48 -1.39 -7.50
CA LEU A 311 -26.59 -0.39 -8.10
C LEU A 311 -26.51 -0.50 -9.63
N ILE A 312 -26.83 -1.69 -10.16
CA ILE A 312 -26.89 -2.02 -11.59
C ILE A 312 -28.09 -2.91 -11.89
#